data_AF-E8JZL5-F1
#
_entry.id   AF-E8JZL5-F1
#
_cell.length_a   1.000
_cell.length_b   1.000
_cell.length_c   1.000
_cell.angle_alpha   90.00
_cell.angle_beta   90.00
_cell.angle_gamma   90.00
#
_symmetry.space_group_name_H-M   'P 1'
#
loop_
_entity.id
_entity.type
_entity.pdbx_description
1 polymer ?
#
loop_
_entity_poly.entity_id
_entity_poly.type
_entity_poly.pdbx_seq_one_letter_code
_entity_poly.pdbx_strand_id
1 'polypeptide(L)'
;MKLFEVYSDLSSFSEKTDIYGDFAHILWEGNASKKTRNVPIPEIYIDRLGPDVPEAYVSNRSLIVSQRIKDSLFTSGLTGFTAILAVKNKIIKCDWKNLSEDYFEKYYSIDDVIEKGRHNQSIADKMPNLWWIKANDSISFHKNSSQEWDYVINNESDFYYGAGDKLGVFVSEKAKSFMESLCLPLKYNEL
;
A
#
# COMPACT_ATOMS: atom_id res chain seq x y z
N MET A 1 12.31 -13.38 16.77
CA MET A 1 11.58 -13.60 15.49
C MET A 1 12.15 -12.61 14.47
N LYS A 2 12.43 -13.02 13.23
CA LYS A 2 12.82 -12.07 12.18
C LYS A 2 11.63 -11.20 11.77
N LEU A 3 11.89 -9.91 11.55
CA LEU A 3 10.86 -8.93 11.19
C LEU A 3 11.27 -8.21 9.91
N PHE A 4 10.31 -7.99 9.02
CA PHE A 4 10.55 -7.38 7.73
C PHE A 4 9.64 -6.19 7.50
N GLU A 5 10.20 -5.05 7.14
CA GLU A 5 9.42 -3.90 6.68
C GLU A 5 8.99 -4.09 5.22
N VAL A 6 7.71 -3.82 4.95
CA VAL A 6 7.09 -4.04 3.64
C VAL A 6 7.03 -2.72 2.86
N TYR A 7 7.44 -2.77 1.59
CA TYR A 7 7.40 -1.65 0.65
C TYR A 7 6.86 -2.08 -0.71
N SER A 8 6.33 -1.14 -1.50
CA SER A 8 6.01 -1.41 -2.90
C SER A 8 7.27 -1.66 -3.71
N ASP A 9 7.22 -2.60 -4.65
CA ASP A 9 8.26 -2.76 -5.67
C ASP A 9 7.77 -2.23 -7.02
N LEU A 10 8.37 -1.13 -7.46
CA LEU A 10 8.03 -0.48 -8.72
C LEU A 10 8.98 -0.86 -9.87
N SER A 11 10.00 -1.69 -9.61
CA SER A 11 11.04 -2.03 -10.60
C SER A 11 10.46 -2.49 -11.94
N SER A 12 9.59 -3.52 -11.92
CA SER A 12 8.97 -4.04 -13.14
C SER A 12 8.06 -3.03 -13.84
N PHE A 13 7.43 -2.13 -13.09
CA PHE A 13 6.60 -1.06 -13.66
C PHE A 13 7.47 -0.04 -14.40
N SER A 14 8.51 0.44 -13.73
CA SER A 14 9.42 1.42 -14.28
C SER A 14 10.16 0.88 -15.51
N GLU A 15 10.65 -0.37 -15.47
CA GLU A 15 11.28 -1.02 -16.63
C GLU A 15 10.35 -1.12 -17.85
N LYS A 16 9.04 -1.33 -17.63
CA LYS A 16 8.06 -1.48 -18.71
C LYS A 16 7.56 -0.16 -19.29
N THR A 17 7.56 0.90 -18.48
CA THR A 17 6.93 2.18 -18.82
C THR A 17 7.91 3.32 -19.01
N ASP A 18 9.15 3.14 -18.60
CA ASP A 18 10.18 4.19 -18.51
C ASP A 18 9.81 5.35 -17.58
N ILE A 19 8.87 5.12 -16.65
CA ILE A 19 8.44 6.10 -15.64
C ILE A 19 9.09 5.78 -14.29
N TYR A 20 9.74 6.78 -13.68
CA TYR A 20 10.51 6.63 -12.44
C TYR A 20 10.19 7.71 -11.41
N GLY A 21 10.74 7.55 -10.21
CA GLY A 21 10.66 8.52 -9.11
C GLY A 21 9.23 8.72 -8.61
N ASP A 22 8.93 9.93 -8.14
CA ASP A 22 7.65 10.26 -7.50
C ASP A 22 6.45 10.02 -8.43
N PHE A 23 6.63 10.23 -9.73
CA PHE A 23 5.62 9.94 -10.75
C PHE A 23 5.23 8.46 -10.76
N ALA A 24 6.22 7.57 -10.69
CA ALA A 24 5.99 6.13 -10.62
C ALA A 24 5.21 5.75 -9.35
N HIS A 25 5.60 6.31 -8.21
CA HIS A 25 4.93 6.07 -6.92
C HIS A 25 3.45 6.45 -6.96
N ILE A 26 3.12 7.65 -7.43
CA ILE A 26 1.73 8.11 -7.45
C ILE A 26 0.88 7.30 -8.46
N LEU A 27 1.45 6.93 -9.61
CA LEU A 27 0.74 6.07 -10.58
C LEU A 27 0.47 4.67 -10.01
N TRP A 28 1.46 4.09 -9.33
CA TRP A 28 1.41 2.74 -8.82
C TRP A 28 0.51 2.62 -7.59
N GLU A 29 0.81 3.43 -6.57
CA GLU A 29 0.23 3.37 -5.24
C GLU A 29 -1.02 4.24 -5.12
N GLY A 30 -1.00 5.40 -5.78
CA GLY A 30 -1.93 6.48 -5.49
C GLY A 30 -1.86 6.93 -4.04
N ASN A 31 -2.87 7.68 -3.62
CA ASN A 31 -2.95 8.27 -2.30
C ASN A 31 -3.96 7.53 -1.43
N ALA A 32 -3.48 6.95 -0.33
CA ALA A 32 -4.30 6.36 0.70
C ALA A 32 -4.39 7.28 1.93
N SER A 33 -5.60 7.70 2.28
CA SER A 33 -5.84 8.55 3.45
C SER A 33 -6.76 7.83 4.45
N LYS A 34 -6.32 7.78 5.70
CA LYS A 34 -7.10 7.19 6.80
C LYS A 34 -8.04 8.25 7.35
N LYS A 35 -9.34 7.98 7.38
CA LYS A 35 -10.28 8.74 8.21
C LYS A 35 -10.59 7.91 9.44
N THR A 36 -10.03 8.36 10.57
CA THR A 36 -10.18 7.71 11.87
C THR A 36 -10.93 8.57 12.89
N ARG A 37 -11.10 9.88 12.62
CA ARG A 37 -11.86 10.79 13.49
C ARG A 37 -13.34 10.79 13.08
N ASN A 38 -14.23 10.63 14.07
CA ASN A 38 -15.69 10.73 13.93
C ASN A 38 -16.37 9.66 13.04
N VAL A 39 -15.71 8.52 12.79
CA VAL A 39 -16.30 7.37 12.11
C VAL A 39 -16.24 6.13 13.01
N PRO A 40 -17.33 5.34 13.13
CA PRO A 40 -17.38 4.18 14.01
C PRO A 40 -16.48 3.03 13.56
N ILE A 41 -16.15 2.98 12.27
CA ILE A 41 -15.22 2.02 11.68
C ILE A 41 -14.16 2.84 10.96
N PRO A 42 -12.85 2.57 11.19
CA PRO A 42 -11.81 3.28 10.47
C PRO A 42 -11.95 3.01 8.98
N GLU A 43 -11.95 4.08 8.18
CA GLU A 43 -12.05 3.99 6.73
C GLU A 43 -10.73 4.39 6.10
N ILE A 44 -10.41 3.76 4.97
CA ILE A 44 -9.31 4.20 4.10
C ILE A 44 -9.91 4.66 2.78
N TYR A 45 -9.54 5.87 2.39
CA TYR A 45 -9.98 6.50 1.15
C TYR A 45 -8.82 6.41 0.16
N ILE A 46 -9.11 5.92 -1.04
CA ILE A 46 -8.15 5.76 -2.11
C ILE A 46 -8.45 6.77 -3.21
N ASP A 47 -7.46 7.62 -3.47
CA ASP A 47 -7.45 8.58 -4.55
C ASP A 47 -6.34 8.19 -5.53
N ARG A 48 -6.69 7.80 -6.76
CA ARG A 48 -5.70 7.28 -7.72
C ARG A 48 -6.13 7.37 -9.17
N LEU A 49 -5.16 7.13 -10.04
CA LEU A 49 -5.37 6.86 -11.45
C LEU A 49 -5.80 5.40 -11.65
N GLY A 50 -6.65 5.16 -12.66
CA GLY A 50 -7.18 3.83 -12.97
C GLY A 50 -7.66 3.69 -14.42
N PRO A 51 -8.10 2.48 -14.83
CA PRO A 51 -8.55 1.39 -13.96
C PRO A 51 -7.45 0.45 -13.45
N ASP A 52 -6.26 0.48 -14.04
CA ASP A 52 -5.20 -0.46 -13.67
C ASP A 52 -4.67 -0.19 -12.25
N VAL A 53 -4.54 -1.25 -11.46
CA VAL A 53 -4.10 -1.22 -10.05
C VAL A 53 -3.27 -2.47 -9.73
N PRO A 54 -2.13 -2.35 -9.02
CA PRO A 54 -1.39 -3.51 -8.57
C PRO A 54 -2.16 -4.35 -7.55
N GLU A 55 -1.89 -5.65 -7.54
CA GLU A 55 -2.53 -6.62 -6.63
C GLU A 55 -2.22 -6.36 -5.15
N ALA A 56 -1.06 -5.73 -4.88
CA ALA A 56 -0.68 -5.24 -3.56
C ALA A 56 0.24 -4.03 -3.69
N TYR A 57 0.15 -3.09 -2.76
CA TYR A 57 1.06 -1.95 -2.67
C TYR A 57 1.02 -1.36 -1.25
N VAL A 58 2.01 -0.55 -0.91
CA VAL A 58 2.04 0.20 0.35
C VAL A 58 1.85 1.68 0.03
N SER A 59 0.78 2.28 0.51
CA SER A 59 0.55 3.73 0.39
C SER A 59 0.31 4.31 1.79
N ASN A 60 1.01 5.39 2.12
CA ASN A 60 0.93 6.04 3.43
C ASN A 60 1.00 5.03 4.60
N ARG A 61 2.00 4.15 4.54
CA ARG A 61 2.27 3.10 5.55
C ARG A 61 1.09 2.15 5.77
N SER A 62 0.33 1.89 4.71
CA SER A 62 -0.84 1.02 4.73
C SER A 62 -0.70 0.01 3.61
N LEU A 63 -0.75 -1.27 3.94
CA LEU A 63 -0.76 -2.34 2.96
C LEU A 63 -2.16 -2.42 2.35
N ILE A 64 -2.26 -2.10 1.07
CA ILE A 64 -3.48 -2.18 0.29
C ILE A 64 -3.35 -3.37 -0.65
N VAL A 65 -4.39 -4.19 -0.72
CA VAL A 65 -4.40 -5.41 -1.54
C VAL A 65 -5.70 -5.55 -2.31
N SER A 66 -5.67 -6.27 -3.42
CA SER A 66 -6.87 -6.65 -4.17
C SER A 66 -7.72 -7.65 -3.39
N GLN A 67 -8.99 -7.80 -3.79
CA GLN A 67 -9.88 -8.86 -3.28
C GLN A 67 -9.22 -10.24 -3.29
N ARG A 68 -8.57 -10.61 -4.41
CA ARG A 68 -7.92 -11.91 -4.57
C ARG A 68 -6.86 -12.15 -3.49
N ILE A 69 -6.02 -11.16 -3.25
CA ILE A 69 -4.95 -11.26 -2.26
C ILE A 69 -5.51 -11.26 -0.84
N LYS A 70 -6.53 -10.43 -0.57
CA LYS A 70 -7.24 -10.44 0.71
C LYS A 70 -7.81 -11.83 0.99
N ASP A 71 -8.42 -12.50 0.02
CA ASP A 71 -8.96 -13.84 0.23
C ASP A 71 -7.85 -14.88 0.46
N SER A 72 -6.75 -14.83 -0.30
CA SER A 72 -5.56 -15.67 -0.06
C SER A 72 -5.02 -15.50 1.36
N LEU A 73 -4.89 -14.26 1.85
CA LEU A 73 -4.41 -13.98 3.20
C LEU A 73 -5.30 -14.61 4.27
N PHE A 74 -6.63 -14.57 4.14
CA PHE A 74 -7.54 -15.17 5.13
C PHE A 74 -7.52 -16.71 5.12
N THR A 75 -7.09 -17.33 4.02
CA THR A 75 -6.93 -18.80 3.93
C THR A 75 -5.54 -19.32 4.31
N SER A 76 -4.58 -18.40 4.52
CA SER A 76 -3.17 -18.74 4.73
C SER A 76 -2.80 -19.26 6.13
N GLY A 77 -3.68 -19.05 7.11
CA GLY A 77 -3.37 -19.29 8.53
C GLY A 77 -2.43 -18.24 9.14
N LEU A 78 -2.26 -17.07 8.50
CA LEU A 78 -1.57 -15.92 9.08
C LEU A 78 -2.46 -15.18 10.09
N THR A 79 -1.86 -14.58 11.11
CA THR A 79 -2.56 -13.90 12.23
C THR A 79 -2.19 -12.42 12.36
N GLY A 80 -2.89 -11.69 13.23
CA GLY A 80 -2.50 -10.31 13.61
C GLY A 80 -2.97 -9.22 12.66
N PHE A 81 -3.95 -9.48 11.79
CA PHE A 81 -4.53 -8.46 10.92
C PHE A 81 -6.05 -8.52 10.83
N THR A 82 -6.63 -7.42 10.36
CA THR A 82 -8.00 -7.30 9.89
C THR A 82 -8.01 -6.72 8.48
N ALA A 83 -9.05 -7.02 7.70
CA ALA A 83 -9.24 -6.41 6.39
C ALA A 83 -10.41 -5.44 6.43
N ILE A 84 -10.16 -4.22 5.96
CA ILE A 84 -11.14 -3.14 5.88
C ILE A 84 -11.31 -2.78 4.41
N LEU A 85 -12.55 -2.77 3.93
CA LEU A 85 -12.83 -2.38 2.55
C LEU A 85 -12.44 -0.91 2.34
N ALA A 86 -11.66 -0.66 1.30
CA ALA A 86 -11.25 0.68 0.93
C ALA A 86 -12.33 1.41 0.14
N VAL A 87 -12.53 2.68 0.44
CA VAL A 87 -13.45 3.57 -0.28
C VAL A 87 -12.70 4.14 -1.49
N LYS A 88 -13.17 3.82 -2.70
CA LYS A 88 -12.69 4.41 -3.96
C LYS A 88 -13.19 5.85 -4.07
N ASN A 89 -12.53 6.77 -3.40
CA ASN A 89 -13.01 8.13 -3.22
C ASN A 89 -12.84 8.97 -4.48
N LYS A 90 -11.64 8.99 -5.07
CA LYS A 90 -11.39 9.71 -6.32
C LYS A 90 -10.59 8.85 -7.30
N ILE A 91 -11.29 8.32 -8.29
CA ILE A 91 -10.67 7.54 -9.36
C ILE A 91 -10.66 8.37 -10.64
N ILE A 92 -9.47 8.69 -11.13
CA ILE A 92 -9.30 9.46 -12.36
C ILE A 92 -8.99 8.49 -13.50
N LYS A 93 -9.73 8.60 -14.61
CA LYS A 93 -9.45 7.82 -15.81
C LYS A 93 -8.11 8.26 -16.38
N CYS A 94 -7.14 7.34 -16.40
CA CYS A 94 -5.86 7.56 -17.03
C CYS A 94 -5.36 6.22 -17.59
N ASP A 95 -5.10 6.19 -18.89
CA ASP A 95 -4.44 5.06 -19.52
C ASP A 95 -2.93 5.27 -19.40
N TRP A 96 -2.40 5.00 -18.21
CA TRP A 96 -1.00 5.28 -17.91
C TRP A 96 0.00 4.43 -18.70
N LYS A 97 -0.47 3.37 -19.37
CA LYS A 97 0.33 2.56 -20.30
C LYS A 97 0.53 3.22 -21.66
N ASN A 98 -0.25 4.27 -21.97
CA ASN A 98 -0.23 4.98 -23.25
C ASN A 98 -0.21 6.51 -23.06
N LEU A 99 0.46 7.02 -22.02
CA LEU A 99 0.56 8.47 -21.79
C LEU A 99 1.38 9.12 -22.89
N SER A 100 0.82 10.15 -23.54
CA SER A 100 1.58 11.05 -24.40
C SER A 100 2.40 12.04 -23.55
N GLU A 101 3.53 12.51 -24.09
CA GLU A 101 4.37 13.53 -23.43
C GLU A 101 3.57 14.78 -23.01
N ASP A 102 2.64 15.23 -23.86
CA ASP A 102 1.72 16.36 -23.60
C ASP A 102 0.91 16.24 -22.30
N TYR A 103 0.70 15.01 -21.81
CA TYR A 103 -0.03 14.79 -20.55
C TYR A 103 0.75 15.33 -19.35
N PHE A 104 2.08 15.21 -19.39
CA PHE A 104 2.97 15.70 -18.36
C PHE A 104 3.14 17.22 -18.41
N GLU A 105 3.05 17.83 -19.60
CA GLU A 105 3.13 19.29 -19.75
C GLU A 105 1.91 20.02 -19.15
N LYS A 106 0.75 19.35 -19.13
CA LYS A 106 -0.50 19.94 -18.66
C LYS A 106 -0.60 20.06 -17.14
N TYR A 107 0.14 19.26 -16.38
CA TYR A 107 0.05 19.20 -14.93
C TYR A 107 1.43 19.33 -14.30
N TYR A 108 1.53 20.19 -13.28
CA TYR A 108 2.80 20.40 -12.57
C TYR A 108 3.23 19.15 -11.78
N SER A 109 2.28 18.28 -11.39
CA SER A 109 2.51 16.97 -10.77
C SER A 109 1.35 16.00 -11.06
N ILE A 110 1.54 14.70 -10.81
CA ILE A 110 0.42 13.73 -10.87
C ILE A 110 -0.53 13.90 -9.67
N ASP A 111 -0.04 14.35 -8.52
CA ASP A 111 -0.92 14.68 -7.41
C ASP A 111 -1.92 15.77 -7.80
N ASP A 112 -1.50 16.76 -8.60
CA ASP A 112 -2.40 17.78 -9.16
C ASP A 112 -3.49 17.16 -10.04
N VAL A 113 -3.17 16.11 -10.82
CA VAL A 113 -4.14 15.38 -11.64
C VAL A 113 -5.21 14.74 -10.75
N ILE A 114 -4.78 14.09 -9.67
CA ILE A 114 -5.69 13.44 -8.74
C ILE A 114 -6.50 14.50 -7.99
N GLU A 115 -5.87 15.55 -7.47
CA GLU A 115 -6.54 16.60 -6.70
C GLU A 115 -7.58 17.35 -7.55
N LYS A 116 -7.21 17.78 -8.75
CA LYS A 116 -8.07 18.61 -9.62
C LYS A 116 -8.99 17.78 -10.51
N GLY A 117 -8.68 16.49 -10.68
CA GLY A 117 -9.45 15.57 -11.51
C GLY A 117 -10.85 15.29 -10.96
N ARG A 118 -11.78 14.94 -11.87
CA ARG A 118 -13.13 14.51 -11.51
C ARG A 118 -13.17 12.99 -11.35
N HIS A 119 -13.75 12.54 -10.24
CA HIS A 119 -14.02 11.11 -10.00
C HIS A 119 -14.81 10.51 -11.18
N ASN A 120 -14.37 9.36 -11.67
CA ASN A 120 -15.01 8.61 -12.73
C ASN A 120 -15.54 7.27 -12.19
N GLN A 121 -16.85 7.24 -11.89
CA GLN A 121 -17.51 6.08 -11.32
C GLN A 121 -17.39 4.84 -12.21
N SER A 122 -17.57 4.98 -13.52
CA SER A 122 -17.49 3.85 -14.47
C SER A 122 -16.10 3.19 -14.49
N ILE A 123 -15.04 3.96 -14.25
CA ILE A 123 -13.69 3.40 -14.11
C ILE A 123 -13.50 2.77 -12.72
N ALA A 124 -14.00 3.43 -11.67
CA ALA A 124 -13.96 2.89 -10.31
C ALA A 124 -14.65 1.52 -10.20
N ASP A 125 -15.78 1.34 -10.89
CA ASP A 125 -16.56 0.09 -10.90
C ASP A 125 -15.82 -1.07 -11.60
N LYS A 126 -14.92 -0.76 -12.54
CA LYS A 126 -14.08 -1.76 -13.23
C LYS A 126 -12.88 -2.21 -12.39
N MET A 127 -12.47 -1.41 -11.41
CA MET A 127 -11.37 -1.77 -10.52
C MET A 127 -11.80 -2.88 -9.57
N PRO A 128 -10.91 -3.80 -9.18
CA PRO A 128 -11.19 -4.73 -8.10
C PRO A 128 -11.52 -3.98 -6.80
N ASN A 129 -12.20 -4.66 -5.88
CA ASN A 129 -12.26 -4.17 -4.51
C ASN A 129 -10.85 -4.14 -3.93
N LEU A 130 -10.52 -3.03 -3.27
CA LEU A 130 -9.26 -2.84 -2.59
C LEU A 130 -9.51 -2.93 -1.09
N TRP A 131 -8.58 -3.54 -0.39
CA TRP A 131 -8.68 -3.81 1.04
C TRP A 131 -7.44 -3.31 1.74
N TRP A 132 -7.63 -2.57 2.82
CA TRP A 132 -6.55 -2.29 3.74
C TRP A 132 -6.37 -3.45 4.70
N ILE A 133 -5.17 -4.02 4.66
CA ILE A 133 -4.70 -5.00 5.64
C ILE A 133 -4.18 -4.20 6.83
N LYS A 134 -5.04 -4.05 7.83
CA LYS A 134 -4.74 -3.35 9.07
C LYS A 134 -4.15 -4.34 10.06
N ALA A 135 -2.87 -4.17 10.40
CA ALA A 135 -2.27 -4.88 11.50
C ALA A 135 -2.98 -4.53 12.83
N ASN A 136 -3.22 -5.54 13.65
CA ASN A 136 -3.90 -5.39 14.94
C ASN A 136 -2.92 -5.04 16.06
N ASP A 137 -1.67 -5.48 15.92
CA ASP A 137 -0.63 -5.33 16.92
C ASP A 137 0.42 -4.30 16.49
N SER A 138 0.91 -3.52 17.46
CA SER A 138 2.01 -2.57 17.26
C SER A 138 3.36 -3.19 17.59
N ILE A 139 4.40 -2.74 16.89
CA ILE A 139 5.79 -2.90 17.32
C ILE A 139 6.36 -1.54 17.69
N SER A 140 6.91 -1.46 18.89
CA SER A 140 7.58 -0.24 19.38
C SER A 140 9.05 -0.30 19.00
N PHE A 141 9.47 0.65 18.17
CA PHE A 141 10.86 0.81 17.77
C PHE A 141 11.55 1.88 18.59
N HIS A 142 12.80 1.62 18.95
CA HIS A 142 13.69 2.59 19.59
C HIS A 142 15.09 2.44 19.02
N LYS A 143 15.82 3.56 18.95
CA LYS A 143 17.24 3.52 18.64
C LYS A 143 18.05 3.30 19.90
N ASN A 144 18.99 2.36 19.85
CA ASN A 144 19.96 2.20 20.93
C ASN A 144 21.10 3.22 20.83
N SER A 145 22.03 3.17 21.79
CA SER A 145 23.19 4.07 21.83
C SER A 145 24.08 3.98 20.59
N SER A 146 24.04 2.87 19.86
CA SER A 146 24.79 2.63 18.63
C SER A 146 24.06 3.10 17.36
N GLN A 147 22.90 3.76 17.49
CA GLN A 147 22.01 4.15 16.39
C GLN A 147 21.39 2.98 15.61
N GLU A 148 21.47 1.76 16.15
CA GLU A 148 20.80 0.58 15.61
C GLU A 148 19.36 0.49 16.12
N TRP A 149 18.51 -0.21 15.37
CA TRP A 149 17.10 -0.37 15.70
C TRP A 149 16.87 -1.57 16.61
N ASP A 150 16.34 -1.31 17.80
CA ASP A 150 15.79 -2.34 18.67
C ASP A 150 14.26 -2.26 18.65
N TYR A 151 13.61 -3.40 18.84
CA TYR A 151 12.15 -3.48 18.83
C TYR A 151 11.60 -4.43 19.89
N VAL A 152 10.41 -4.10 20.37
CA VAL A 152 9.67 -4.90 21.36
C VAL A 152 8.36 -5.37 20.76
N ILE A 153 8.13 -6.68 20.81
CA ILE A 153 6.90 -7.34 20.38
C ILE A 153 6.17 -7.83 21.63
N ASN A 154 4.98 -7.29 21.86
CA ASN A 154 4.18 -7.67 23.02
C ASN A 154 3.29 -8.90 22.75
N ASN A 155 2.80 -9.03 21.52
CA ASN A 155 1.92 -10.11 21.08
C ASN A 155 2.50 -10.74 19.82
N GLU A 156 2.65 -12.07 19.81
CA GLU A 156 3.09 -12.78 18.61
C GLU A 156 1.98 -12.82 17.55
N SER A 157 2.28 -12.23 16.40
CA SER A 157 1.43 -12.04 15.23
C SER A 157 2.26 -12.14 13.94
N ASP A 158 1.58 -12.27 12.80
CA ASP A 158 2.25 -12.28 11.49
C ASP A 158 2.30 -10.89 10.83
N PHE A 159 1.47 -9.95 11.30
CA PHE A 159 1.38 -8.57 10.81
C PHE A 159 1.44 -7.55 11.94
N TYR A 160 2.16 -6.46 11.71
CA TYR A 160 2.36 -5.40 12.67
C TYR A 160 2.36 -4.01 12.03
N TYR A 161 1.98 -3.00 12.82
CA TYR A 161 2.24 -1.60 12.47
C TYR A 161 3.34 -1.04 13.38
N GLY A 162 4.22 -0.22 12.79
CA GLY A 162 5.25 0.47 13.58
C GLY A 162 4.68 1.59 14.43
N ALA A 163 5.18 1.72 15.65
CA ALA A 163 4.92 2.81 16.58
C ALA A 163 6.24 3.36 17.14
N GLY A 164 6.19 4.59 17.66
CA GLY A 164 7.37 5.31 18.14
C GLY A 164 8.15 5.95 16.99
N ASP A 165 9.47 5.71 16.95
CA ASP A 165 10.40 6.39 16.04
C ASP A 165 10.40 5.82 14.61
N LYS A 166 9.80 4.64 14.41
CA LYS A 166 9.72 3.98 13.12
C LYS A 166 8.28 3.57 12.83
N LEU A 167 7.75 4.07 11.71
CA LEU A 167 6.38 3.87 11.28
C LEU A 167 6.39 3.11 9.95
N GLY A 168 5.45 2.20 9.76
CA GLY A 168 5.45 1.31 8.60
C GLY A 168 4.55 0.10 8.79
N VAL A 169 4.59 -0.80 7.82
CA VAL A 169 3.96 -2.12 7.89
C VAL A 169 5.07 -3.14 8.01
N PHE A 170 4.95 -4.04 8.99
CA PHE A 170 5.96 -5.06 9.27
C PHE A 170 5.31 -6.43 9.31
N VAL A 171 6.04 -7.44 8.85
CA VAL A 171 5.56 -8.82 8.76
C VAL A 171 6.59 -9.79 9.33
N SER A 172 6.09 -10.91 9.87
CA SER A 172 6.93 -12.04 10.26
C SER A 172 7.59 -12.69 9.03
N GLU A 173 8.61 -13.51 9.26
CA GLU A 173 9.22 -14.34 8.20
C GLU A 173 8.18 -15.24 7.50
N LYS A 174 7.25 -15.82 8.27
CA LYS A 174 6.17 -16.66 7.75
C LYS A 174 5.25 -15.87 6.80
N ALA A 175 4.82 -14.66 7.19
CA ALA A 175 4.01 -13.81 6.33
C ALA A 175 4.78 -13.36 5.08
N LYS A 176 6.05 -12.97 5.22
CA LYS A 176 6.91 -12.65 4.07
C LYS A 176 6.96 -13.79 3.06
N SER A 177 7.30 -15.01 3.50
CA SER A 177 7.40 -16.16 2.60
C SER A 177 6.07 -16.48 1.91
N PHE A 178 4.94 -16.36 2.63
CA PHE A 178 3.63 -16.50 2.02
C PHE A 178 3.38 -15.43 0.96
N MET A 179 3.64 -14.16 1.25
CA MET A 179 3.42 -13.06 0.32
C MET A 179 4.36 -13.12 -0.90
N GLU A 180 5.59 -13.61 -0.74
CA GLU A 180 6.52 -13.90 -1.85
C GLU A 180 5.99 -15.02 -2.76
N SER A 181 5.37 -16.06 -2.20
CA SER A 181 4.76 -17.16 -2.97
C SER A 181 3.60 -16.71 -3.87
N LEU A 182 3.00 -15.54 -3.57
CA LEU A 182 1.94 -14.92 -4.37
C LEU A 182 2.49 -14.04 -5.51
N CYS A 183 3.82 -13.91 -5.63
CA CYS A 183 4.51 -13.06 -6.61
C CYS A 183 4.01 -11.60 -6.59
N LEU A 184 3.80 -11.06 -5.39
CA LEU A 184 3.34 -9.68 -5.22
C LEU A 184 4.45 -8.66 -5.55
N PRO A 185 4.10 -7.47 -6.05
CA PRO A 185 5.07 -6.41 -6.31
C PRO A 185 5.43 -5.68 -5.00
N LEU A 186 6.05 -6.41 -4.09
CA LEU A 186 6.46 -5.94 -2.76
C LEU A 186 7.92 -6.30 -2.50
N LYS A 187 8.61 -5.42 -1.78
CA LYS A 187 9.95 -5.63 -1.25
C LYS A 187 9.93 -5.70 0.27
N TYR A 188 10.93 -6.38 0.80
CA TYR A 188 11.07 -6.65 2.23
C TYR A 188 12.48 -6.25 2.67
N ASN A 189 12.57 -5.41 3.70
CA ASN A 189 13.83 -5.09 4.35
C ASN A 189 13.87 -5.75 5.73
N GLU A 190 14.87 -6.61 5.97
CA GLU A 190 15.09 -7.22 7.29
C GLU A 190 15.53 -6.14 8.29
N LEU A 191 15.04 -6.25 9.52
CA LEU A 191 15.38 -5.37 10.64
C LEU A 191 16.26 -6.06 11.66
#